data_AF-A0A6M1SE22-F1
#
_entry.id   AF-A0A6M1SE22-F1
#
_cell.length_a   1.000
_cell.length_b   1.000
_cell.length_c   1.000
_cell.angle_alpha   90.00
_cell.angle_beta   90.00
_cell.angle_gamma   90.00
#
_symmetry.space_group_name_H-M   'P 1'
#
loop_
_entity.id
_entity.type
_entity.pdbx_description
1 polymer ?
#
loop_
_entity_poly.entity_id
_entity_poly.type
_entity_poly.pdbx_seq_one_letter_code
_entity_poly.pdbx_strand_id
1 'polypeptide(L)'
;MAKVDIAFDTYYDYEAMTGHLQALAAAYPELAKLSSIGKSHRGRDVWLMEITNPKTGPGTEKPGFYIDAQIHAEEHATSATALYGIWYMLTNYGTDEEVTRLLDAQVFYVIPRINPDGAELSLQEPYHPWCGNGRYLPGEDRIEGLIPQDVNGDGYIVNMRVPDPTGEWKKSERDPRLMVQREPGEEGGEYFRVYPEGLIRNFDGVHVKIEQQQDGNMNRNFPINWSPREYGSGDYPFSEPEAMAMGRLVLDHPNICGMCAYHTHGGIILRPSMLKYDAEMSPRDLALYKDIGGVGTRLTGYPVISTYEDFTPDKTKGRHGSLKDWVYEELGIICFSTELWDMERTAGVDKKGYMNLGPRDADTQQKVFDWVLDNVGDKGFRDWEAFDHPQLGPVEVGGMVYIWSYRNPPGKLLEEICHNNTLFNLRHAAAAPQVKIDKFEVEALGADLFKVSAVVANHGYLPTNLSDVAVENKVAKPVTISLDLENAKLIINPQTQDLGNLAGRNERKFTYSNWGPQWSPTAKPVEWLVKATGPGAKVTAVAVSQKGGTHRVSHELA
;
A
#
# COMPACT_ATOMS: atom_id res chain seq x y z
N MET A 1 16.88 23.41 11.35
CA MET A 1 15.53 22.98 11.79
C MET A 1 15.71 22.01 12.94
N ALA A 2 14.78 21.95 13.89
CA ALA A 2 14.84 20.96 14.96
C ALA A 2 14.68 19.56 14.34
N LYS A 3 15.66 18.67 14.54
CA LYS A 3 15.57 17.29 14.07
C LYS A 3 14.56 16.57 14.96
N VAL A 4 13.44 16.13 14.39
CA VAL A 4 12.49 15.26 15.10
C VAL A 4 13.08 13.86 15.08
N ASP A 5 13.46 13.38 16.25
CA ASP A 5 14.02 12.03 16.41
C ASP A 5 12.88 11.07 16.76
N ILE A 6 12.78 9.97 16.02
CA ILE A 6 11.74 8.95 16.19
C ILE A 6 12.44 7.61 16.18
N ALA A 7 12.21 6.81 17.21
CA ALA A 7 12.76 5.46 17.28
C ALA A 7 11.93 4.53 16.37
N PHE A 8 12.61 3.74 15.53
CA PHE A 8 11.98 2.76 14.64
C PHE A 8 12.27 1.33 15.11
N ASP A 9 12.17 1.13 16.42
CA ASP A 9 12.34 -0.14 17.13
C ASP A 9 11.12 -0.50 18.00
N THR A 10 10.02 0.24 17.86
CA THR A 10 8.79 0.06 18.63
C THR A 10 7.54 0.35 17.80
N TYR A 11 6.38 -0.12 18.27
CA TYR A 11 5.08 0.17 17.70
C TYR A 11 4.37 1.21 18.56
N TYR A 12 4.01 2.34 17.95
CA TYR A 12 3.34 3.44 18.64
C TYR A 12 1.84 3.22 18.70
N ASP A 13 1.21 3.58 19.82
CA ASP A 13 -0.24 3.75 19.91
C ASP A 13 -0.70 4.99 19.12
N TYR A 14 -2.01 5.24 19.12
CA TYR A 14 -2.62 6.32 18.35
C TYR A 14 -2.18 7.70 18.84
N GLU A 15 -2.05 7.89 20.15
CA GLU A 15 -1.65 9.17 20.73
C GLU A 15 -0.19 9.49 20.37
N ALA A 16 0.71 8.54 20.57
CA ALA A 16 2.12 8.69 20.22
C ALA A 16 2.31 8.87 18.71
N MET A 17 1.63 8.08 17.87
CA MET A 17 1.63 8.25 16.41
C MET A 17 1.15 9.66 16.03
N THR A 18 0.03 10.12 16.59
CA THR A 18 -0.51 11.46 16.34
C THR A 18 0.49 12.54 16.77
N GLY A 19 1.12 12.39 17.94
CA GLY A 19 2.15 13.30 18.45
C GLY A 19 3.36 13.39 17.51
N HIS A 20 3.84 12.26 16.98
CA HIS A 20 4.94 12.24 16.01
C HIS A 20 4.56 12.95 14.70
N LEU A 21 3.37 12.72 14.16
CA LEU A 21 2.90 13.38 12.94
C LEU A 21 2.76 14.89 13.13
N GLN A 22 2.21 15.33 14.26
CA GLN A 22 2.09 16.74 14.61
C GLN A 22 3.47 17.39 14.80
N ALA A 23 4.40 16.71 15.47
CA ALA A 23 5.78 17.19 15.64
C ALA A 23 6.50 17.34 14.30
N LEU A 24 6.33 16.39 13.37
CA LEU A 24 6.89 16.46 12.03
C LEU A 24 6.30 17.62 11.22
N ALA A 25 4.97 17.79 11.22
CA ALA A 25 4.34 18.92 10.53
C ALA A 25 4.76 20.28 11.11
N ALA A 26 4.92 20.38 12.44
CA ALA A 26 5.37 21.59 13.10
C ALA A 26 6.86 21.91 12.85
N ALA A 27 7.71 20.88 12.71
CA ALA A 27 9.13 21.05 12.43
C ALA A 27 9.42 21.39 10.96
N TYR A 28 8.54 20.96 10.04
CA TYR A 28 8.70 21.14 8.59
C TYR A 28 7.47 21.80 7.93
N PRO A 29 6.98 22.96 8.42
CA PRO A 29 5.72 23.57 7.96
C PRO A 29 5.77 24.06 6.51
N GLU A 30 6.98 24.24 5.97
CA GLU A 30 7.20 24.63 4.58
C GLU A 30 7.05 23.46 3.59
N LEU A 31 7.07 22.21 4.08
CA LEU A 31 7.01 21.00 3.25
C LEU A 31 5.84 20.09 3.59
N ALA A 32 5.39 20.09 4.85
CA ALA A 32 4.45 19.12 5.40
C ALA A 32 3.15 19.79 5.83
N LYS A 33 2.02 19.20 5.43
CA LYS A 33 0.68 19.57 5.89
C LYS A 33 -0.03 18.33 6.43
N LEU A 34 -0.32 18.36 7.72
CA LEU A 34 -1.11 17.33 8.39
C LEU A 34 -2.60 17.71 8.36
N SER A 35 -3.45 16.78 7.95
CA SER A 35 -4.90 16.95 7.94
C SER A 35 -5.61 15.63 8.26
N SER A 36 -6.89 15.68 8.58
CA SER A 36 -7.72 14.50 8.79
C SER A 36 -8.61 14.29 7.55
N ILE A 37 -8.58 13.09 6.96
CA ILE A 37 -9.42 12.75 5.79
C ILE A 37 -10.82 12.26 6.19
N GLY A 38 -11.02 11.99 7.47
CA GLY A 38 -12.23 11.42 8.01
C GLY A 38 -12.08 10.98 9.46
N LYS A 39 -13.15 10.46 10.01
CA LYS A 39 -13.17 9.84 11.33
C LYS A 39 -13.43 8.35 11.19
N SER A 40 -12.78 7.57 12.04
CA SER A 40 -13.09 6.15 12.19
C SER A 40 -14.42 5.92 12.92
N HIS A 41 -14.89 4.67 13.01
CA HIS A 41 -16.12 4.31 13.75
C HIS A 41 -16.17 4.83 15.18
N ARG A 42 -15.04 4.85 15.88
CA ARG A 42 -14.91 5.34 17.27
C ARG A 42 -14.43 6.79 17.36
N GLY A 43 -14.46 7.53 16.25
CA GLY A 43 -14.25 8.98 16.23
C GLY A 43 -12.79 9.45 16.23
N ARG A 44 -11.83 8.55 15.99
CA ARG A 44 -10.41 8.93 15.83
C ARG A 44 -10.19 9.57 14.47
N ASP A 45 -9.31 10.57 14.41
CA ASP A 45 -8.88 11.14 13.13
C ASP A 45 -8.09 10.11 12.33
N VAL A 46 -8.42 10.00 11.06
CA VAL A 46 -7.60 9.32 10.06
C VAL A 46 -6.67 10.36 9.45
N TRP A 47 -5.41 10.34 9.88
CA TRP A 47 -4.41 11.34 9.48
C TRP A 47 -3.91 11.13 8.04
N LEU A 48 -3.74 12.23 7.33
CA LEU A 48 -3.05 12.34 6.06
C LEU A 48 -1.91 13.35 6.20
N MET A 49 -0.71 12.93 5.84
CA MET A 49 0.42 13.81 5.62
C MET A 49 0.57 14.10 4.12
N GLU A 50 0.40 15.35 3.73
CA GLU A 50 0.76 15.87 2.41
C GLU A 50 2.19 16.45 2.46
N ILE A 51 3.09 15.96 1.61
CA ILE A 51 4.50 16.38 1.58
C ILE A 51 4.89 16.84 0.17
N THR A 52 5.26 18.11 0.03
CA THR A 52 5.75 18.71 -1.21
C THR A 52 6.48 20.02 -0.94
N ASN A 53 7.36 20.47 -1.82
CA ASN A 53 7.88 21.83 -1.78
C ASN A 53 6.93 22.81 -2.52
N PRO A 54 6.11 23.63 -1.83
CA PRO A 54 5.18 24.53 -2.50
C PRO A 54 5.87 25.65 -3.29
N LYS A 55 7.17 25.91 -3.06
CA LYS A 55 7.94 26.95 -3.76
C LYS A 55 8.19 26.62 -5.23
N THR A 56 8.11 25.35 -5.61
CA THR A 56 8.23 24.88 -7.00
C THR A 56 6.88 24.64 -7.67
N GLY A 57 5.78 25.02 -7.02
CA GLY A 57 4.42 24.89 -7.52
C GLY A 57 3.48 24.22 -6.50
N PRO A 58 2.16 24.41 -6.64
CA PRO A 58 1.19 23.77 -5.74
C PRO A 58 1.20 22.24 -5.95
N GLY A 59 1.03 21.46 -4.87
CA GLY A 59 1.05 20.00 -4.91
C GLY A 59 0.01 19.41 -5.90
N THR A 60 -1.16 20.04 -6.01
CA THR A 60 -2.23 19.65 -6.95
C THR A 60 -1.84 19.77 -8.43
N GLU A 61 -0.78 20.52 -8.75
CA GLU A 61 -0.24 20.66 -10.11
C GLU A 61 1.02 19.81 -10.35
N LYS A 62 1.41 18.98 -9.38
CA LYS A 62 2.55 18.06 -9.49
C LYS A 62 2.06 16.61 -9.58
N PRO A 63 2.85 15.69 -10.15
CA PRO A 63 2.57 14.26 -10.03
C PRO A 63 2.45 13.84 -8.56
N GLY A 64 1.38 13.10 -8.24
CA GLY A 64 1.10 12.62 -6.88
C GLY A 64 1.50 11.17 -6.66
N PHE A 65 2.05 10.85 -5.50
CA PHE A 65 2.30 9.48 -5.07
C PHE A 65 1.55 9.19 -3.77
N TYR A 66 0.79 8.10 -3.75
CA TYR A 66 -0.08 7.75 -2.62
C TYR A 66 0.49 6.53 -1.85
N ILE A 67 0.57 6.64 -0.53
CA ILE A 67 0.99 5.55 0.35
C ILE A 67 -0.05 5.40 1.45
N ASP A 68 -0.50 4.17 1.68
CA ASP A 68 -1.32 3.83 2.84
C ASP A 68 -0.77 2.65 3.62
N ALA A 69 -1.15 2.61 4.90
CA ALA A 69 -0.70 1.62 5.84
C ALA A 69 -1.77 1.31 6.89
N GLN A 70 -1.69 0.08 7.40
CA GLN A 70 -2.50 -0.46 8.49
C GLN A 70 -3.99 -0.44 8.19
N ILE A 71 -4.38 -1.04 7.06
CA ILE A 71 -5.78 -1.31 6.74
C ILE A 71 -6.34 -2.49 7.52
N HIS A 72 -5.51 -3.50 7.79
CA HIS A 72 -5.82 -4.53 8.78
C HIS A 72 -5.18 -4.15 10.12
N ALA A 73 -5.94 -4.36 11.21
CA ALA A 73 -5.59 -3.88 12.54
C ALA A 73 -4.24 -4.41 13.05
N GLU A 74 -3.96 -5.70 12.88
CA GLU A 74 -2.79 -6.36 13.45
C GLU A 74 -1.46 -6.07 12.75
N GLU A 75 -1.47 -5.33 11.63
CA GLU A 75 -0.30 -5.13 10.76
C GLU A 75 0.52 -3.89 11.16
N HIS A 76 0.95 -3.79 12.42
CA HIS A 76 1.60 -2.61 12.99
C HIS A 76 2.90 -2.14 12.28
N ALA A 77 3.65 -3.05 11.68
CA ALA A 77 4.86 -2.71 10.91
C ALA A 77 4.59 -1.83 9.69
N THR A 78 3.38 -1.88 9.14
CA THR A 78 2.97 -1.03 8.02
C THR A 78 2.92 0.44 8.45
N SER A 79 2.32 0.74 9.61
CA SER A 79 2.26 2.08 10.20
C SER A 79 3.64 2.65 10.49
N ALA A 80 4.53 1.83 11.07
CA ALA A 80 5.90 2.23 11.31
C ALA A 80 6.63 2.57 10.00
N THR A 81 6.41 1.79 8.95
CA THR A 81 7.01 2.01 7.62
C THR A 81 6.51 3.31 6.97
N ALA A 82 5.21 3.60 7.04
CA ALA A 82 4.67 4.85 6.53
C ALA A 82 5.16 6.08 7.33
N LEU A 83 5.23 5.98 8.67
CA LEU A 83 5.82 7.02 9.52
C LEU A 83 7.30 7.23 9.20
N TYR A 84 8.06 6.16 8.98
CA TYR A 84 9.47 6.23 8.53
C TYR A 84 9.57 6.96 7.20
N GLY A 85 8.72 6.65 6.23
CA GLY A 85 8.70 7.34 4.94
C GLY A 85 8.48 8.85 5.07
N ILE A 86 7.53 9.26 5.91
CA ILE A 86 7.27 10.67 6.23
C ILE A 86 8.52 11.31 6.85
N TRP A 87 9.05 10.71 7.92
CA TRP A 87 10.23 11.19 8.62
C TRP A 87 11.42 11.31 7.66
N TYR A 88 11.73 10.25 6.92
CA TYR A 88 12.85 10.17 5.99
C TYR A 88 12.79 11.25 4.91
N MET A 89 11.63 11.47 4.29
CA MET A 89 11.46 12.51 3.29
C MET A 89 11.70 13.92 3.87
N LEU A 90 11.17 14.20 5.06
CA LEU A 90 11.30 15.51 5.69
C LEU A 90 12.71 15.78 6.22
N THR A 91 13.34 14.80 6.87
CA THR A 91 14.66 14.98 7.46
C THR A 91 15.79 15.00 6.43
N ASN A 92 15.57 14.44 5.24
CA ASN A 92 16.59 14.37 4.18
C ASN A 92 16.38 15.41 3.06
N TYR A 93 15.33 16.22 3.11
CA TYR A 93 15.17 17.32 2.16
C TYR A 93 16.28 18.37 2.32
N GLY A 94 16.94 18.72 1.22
CA GLY A 94 18.09 19.61 1.18
C GLY A 94 19.44 18.95 1.47
N THR A 95 19.47 17.66 1.86
CA THR A 95 20.71 16.90 2.09
C THR A 95 20.84 15.69 1.19
N ASP A 96 19.75 14.97 0.93
CA ASP A 96 19.69 13.90 -0.07
C ASP A 96 19.17 14.46 -1.40
N GLU A 97 19.97 14.30 -2.45
CA GLU A 97 19.66 14.87 -3.78
C GLU A 97 18.39 14.25 -4.39
N GLU A 98 18.14 12.96 -4.15
CA GLU A 98 16.99 12.28 -4.71
C GLU A 98 15.70 12.69 -4.00
N VAL A 99 15.70 12.72 -2.67
CA VAL A 99 14.58 13.22 -1.86
C VAL A 99 14.27 14.67 -2.21
N THR A 100 15.29 15.52 -2.30
CA THR A 100 15.13 16.93 -2.66
C THR A 100 14.47 17.08 -4.03
N ARG A 101 15.01 16.38 -5.04
CA ARG A 101 14.45 16.38 -6.40
C ARG A 101 13.01 15.88 -6.43
N LEU A 102 12.67 14.85 -5.65
CA LEU A 102 11.31 14.31 -5.59
C LEU A 102 10.34 15.30 -4.97
N LEU A 103 10.63 15.89 -3.80
CA LEU A 103 9.72 16.84 -3.15
C LEU A 103 9.59 18.15 -3.93
N ASP A 104 10.62 18.56 -4.67
CA ASP A 104 10.54 19.69 -5.59
C ASP A 104 9.62 19.39 -6.78
N ALA A 105 9.63 18.16 -7.30
CA ALA A 105 8.89 17.81 -8.51
C ALA A 105 7.51 17.18 -8.26
N GLN A 106 7.23 16.67 -7.06
CA GLN A 106 6.07 15.81 -6.77
C GLN A 106 5.37 16.19 -5.45
N VAL A 107 4.21 15.57 -5.21
CA VAL A 107 3.53 15.57 -3.92
C VAL A 107 3.32 14.14 -3.44
N PHE A 108 3.57 13.90 -2.15
CA PHE A 108 3.31 12.62 -1.50
C PHE A 108 2.09 12.76 -0.59
N TYR A 109 1.14 11.84 -0.74
CA TYR A 109 -0.03 11.71 0.13
C TYR A 109 0.16 10.43 0.94
N VAL A 110 0.42 10.55 2.25
CA VAL A 110 0.71 9.39 3.10
C VAL A 110 -0.33 9.28 4.21
N ILE A 111 -1.05 8.16 4.25
CA ILE A 111 -1.91 7.76 5.36
C ILE A 111 -1.11 6.75 6.20
N PRO A 112 -0.53 7.17 7.34
CA PRO A 112 0.28 6.27 8.15
C PRO A 112 -0.57 5.23 8.87
N ARG A 113 -1.83 5.51 9.18
CA ARG A 113 -2.74 4.57 9.84
C ARG A 113 -4.18 4.81 9.40
N ILE A 114 -4.69 3.98 8.49
CA ILE A 114 -6.09 4.07 8.04
C ILE A 114 -7.07 3.46 9.05
N ASN A 115 -6.66 2.44 9.80
CA ASN A 115 -7.49 1.74 10.77
C ASN A 115 -7.08 2.09 12.22
N PRO A 116 -7.31 3.32 12.71
CA PRO A 116 -6.86 3.71 14.04
C PRO A 116 -7.58 2.95 15.14
N ASP A 117 -8.85 2.60 14.96
CA ASP A 117 -9.61 1.90 16.00
C ASP A 117 -9.17 0.47 16.15
N GLY A 118 -9.04 -0.24 15.03
CA GLY A 118 -8.62 -1.61 15.06
C GLY A 118 -7.17 -1.75 15.55
N ALA A 119 -6.28 -0.88 15.08
CA ALA A 119 -4.89 -0.83 15.54
C ALA A 119 -4.76 -0.71 17.06
N GLU A 120 -5.57 0.14 17.69
CA GLU A 120 -5.51 0.34 19.15
C GLU A 120 -5.97 -0.90 19.91
N LEU A 121 -6.97 -1.60 19.39
CA LEU A 121 -7.46 -2.84 19.99
C LEU A 121 -6.44 -3.97 19.90
N SER A 122 -5.66 -4.06 18.81
CA SER A 122 -4.63 -5.10 18.66
C SER A 122 -3.29 -4.77 19.33
N LEU A 123 -3.05 -3.52 19.73
CA LEU A 123 -1.87 -3.08 20.50
C LEU A 123 -2.01 -3.26 22.01
N GLN A 124 -3.19 -3.64 22.50
CA GLN A 124 -3.49 -3.78 23.92
C GLN A 124 -3.75 -5.24 24.29
N GLU A 125 -3.54 -5.55 25.57
CA GLU A 125 -3.90 -6.85 26.11
C GLU A 125 -5.44 -7.02 26.12
N PRO A 126 -5.94 -8.22 25.80
CA PRO A 126 -5.16 -9.40 25.44
C PRO A 126 -4.71 -9.40 23.97
N TYR A 127 -3.42 -9.72 23.76
CA TYR A 127 -2.80 -9.70 22.44
C TYR A 127 -3.29 -10.85 21.57
N HIS A 128 -3.87 -10.51 20.42
CA HIS A 128 -4.40 -11.48 19.48
C HIS A 128 -4.38 -10.93 18.05
N PRO A 129 -4.15 -11.77 17.03
CA PRO A 129 -4.20 -11.32 15.64
C PRO A 129 -5.65 -11.10 15.22
N TRP A 130 -5.96 -9.89 14.76
CA TRP A 130 -7.31 -9.53 14.32
C TRP A 130 -7.25 -8.44 13.27
N CYS A 131 -8.05 -8.59 12.21
CA CYS A 131 -7.98 -7.79 10.99
C CYS A 131 -9.14 -6.81 10.80
N GLY A 132 -10.04 -6.73 11.78
CA GLY A 132 -11.23 -5.88 11.75
C GLY A 132 -10.91 -4.40 11.89
N ASN A 133 -11.90 -3.54 11.62
CA ASN A 133 -11.76 -2.09 11.72
C ASN A 133 -12.19 -1.50 13.07
N GLY A 134 -12.67 -2.32 13.99
CA GLY A 134 -13.04 -1.87 15.33
C GLY A 134 -14.44 -1.28 15.44
N ARG A 135 -15.28 -1.54 14.45
CA ARG A 135 -16.74 -1.36 14.55
C ARG A 135 -17.30 -2.28 15.64
N TYR A 136 -16.84 -3.52 15.69
CA TYR A 136 -17.11 -4.47 16.78
C TYR A 136 -15.83 -4.74 17.58
N LEU A 137 -15.95 -4.97 18.89
CA LEU A 137 -14.83 -5.56 19.64
C LEU A 137 -14.61 -7.01 19.16
N PRO A 138 -13.39 -7.55 19.32
CA PRO A 138 -13.10 -8.94 19.00
C PRO A 138 -14.14 -9.91 19.59
N GLY A 139 -14.85 -10.63 18.70
CA GLY A 139 -15.84 -11.64 19.09
C GLY A 139 -17.23 -11.10 19.47
N GLU A 140 -17.46 -9.77 19.52
CA GLU A 140 -18.81 -9.20 19.72
C GLU A 140 -19.74 -9.50 18.54
N ASP A 141 -19.17 -9.61 17.35
CA ASP A 141 -19.87 -9.88 16.10
C ASP A 141 -20.23 -11.37 15.90
N ARG A 142 -19.76 -12.25 16.80
CA ARG A 142 -20.03 -13.70 16.76
C ARG A 142 -21.12 -14.07 17.76
N ILE A 143 -22.26 -14.54 17.29
CA ILE A 143 -23.41 -14.85 18.17
C ILE A 143 -23.38 -16.28 18.72
N GLU A 144 -22.63 -17.18 18.10
CA GLU A 144 -22.50 -18.58 18.50
C GLU A 144 -21.07 -19.11 18.26
N GLY A 145 -20.77 -20.30 18.77
CA GLY A 145 -19.47 -20.93 18.59
C GLY A 145 -18.36 -20.32 19.46
N LEU A 146 -17.11 -20.61 19.10
CA LEU A 146 -15.91 -20.19 19.81
C LEU A 146 -15.68 -18.68 19.68
N ILE A 147 -15.66 -18.01 20.82
CA ILE A 147 -15.42 -16.59 21.01
C ILE A 147 -14.01 -16.43 21.57
N PRO A 148 -13.08 -15.86 20.80
CA PRO A 148 -11.72 -15.66 21.27
C PRO A 148 -11.69 -14.84 22.57
N GLN A 149 -11.02 -15.36 23.58
CA GLN A 149 -10.90 -14.73 24.89
C GLN A 149 -9.64 -15.24 25.58
N ASP A 150 -8.97 -14.37 26.32
CA ASP A 150 -7.92 -14.73 27.26
C ASP A 150 -8.57 -15.39 28.49
N VAL A 151 -8.52 -16.71 28.55
CA VAL A 151 -9.20 -17.52 29.58
C VAL A 151 -8.32 -17.77 30.79
N ASN A 152 -6.99 -17.72 30.63
CA ASN A 152 -6.03 -17.91 31.72
C ASN A 152 -5.58 -16.58 32.37
N GLY A 153 -5.88 -15.45 31.75
CA GLY A 153 -5.57 -14.10 32.23
C GLY A 153 -4.10 -13.71 32.05
N ASP A 154 -3.39 -14.29 31.08
CA ASP A 154 -1.96 -14.05 30.86
C ASP A 154 -1.66 -12.86 29.94
N GLY A 155 -2.70 -12.21 29.41
CA GLY A 155 -2.61 -11.06 28.50
C GLY A 155 -2.47 -11.45 27.03
N TYR A 156 -2.61 -12.72 26.67
CA TYR A 156 -2.53 -13.22 25.30
C TYR A 156 -3.74 -14.09 24.96
N ILE A 157 -4.17 -14.05 23.70
CA ILE A 157 -5.10 -15.07 23.17
C ILE A 157 -4.29 -15.92 22.21
N VAL A 158 -3.90 -17.10 22.67
CA VAL A 158 -3.10 -18.06 21.90
C VAL A 158 -3.97 -19.23 21.45
N ASN A 159 -3.52 -20.47 21.64
CA ASN A 159 -4.28 -21.65 21.31
C ASN A 159 -4.55 -22.49 22.56
N MET A 160 -5.59 -23.30 22.49
CA MET A 160 -5.85 -24.41 23.39
C MET A 160 -5.58 -25.71 22.64
N ARG A 161 -4.87 -26.64 23.27
CA ARG A 161 -4.84 -28.05 22.83
C ARG A 161 -5.70 -28.88 23.76
N VAL A 162 -6.72 -29.50 23.18
CA VAL A 162 -7.76 -30.28 23.86
C VAL A 162 -7.47 -31.76 23.64
N PRO A 163 -7.19 -32.56 24.69
CA PRO A 163 -7.01 -34.00 24.54
C PRO A 163 -8.25 -34.66 23.91
N ASP A 164 -8.07 -35.33 22.78
CA ASP A 164 -9.14 -36.03 22.07
C ASP A 164 -8.53 -37.20 21.28
N PRO A 165 -8.90 -38.47 21.55
CA PRO A 165 -8.41 -39.64 20.80
C PRO A 165 -8.68 -39.58 19.29
N THR A 166 -9.67 -38.80 18.86
CA THR A 166 -10.03 -38.56 17.46
C THR A 166 -9.38 -37.31 16.87
N GLY A 167 -8.54 -36.62 17.65
CA GLY A 167 -7.84 -35.41 17.26
C GLY A 167 -6.83 -35.60 16.13
N GLU A 168 -6.61 -34.50 15.40
CA GLU A 168 -5.79 -34.41 14.20
C GLU A 168 -4.33 -34.07 14.50
N TRP A 169 -4.03 -33.67 15.73
CA TRP A 169 -2.73 -33.18 16.13
C TRP A 169 -2.10 -34.06 17.21
N LYS A 170 -0.78 -34.08 17.24
CA LYS A 170 0.04 -34.68 18.29
C LYS A 170 1.18 -33.74 18.68
N LYS A 171 1.72 -33.94 19.87
CA LYS A 171 2.96 -33.27 20.28
C LYS A 171 4.11 -33.74 19.39
N SER A 172 4.97 -32.82 18.95
CA SER A 172 6.19 -33.18 18.24
C SER A 172 7.09 -34.02 19.15
N GLU A 173 7.64 -35.12 18.63
CA GLU A 173 8.59 -35.97 19.35
C GLU A 173 9.90 -35.24 19.68
N ARG A 174 10.24 -34.23 18.88
CA ARG A 174 11.46 -33.41 19.04
C ARG A 174 11.31 -32.36 20.13
N ASP A 175 10.16 -31.70 20.18
CA ASP A 175 9.84 -30.68 21.18
C ASP A 175 8.33 -30.70 21.47
N PRO A 176 7.89 -31.15 22.65
CA PRO A 176 6.47 -31.30 22.97
C PRO A 176 5.71 -29.96 23.09
N ARG A 177 6.40 -28.82 22.98
CA ARG A 177 5.78 -27.50 22.85
C ARG A 177 5.22 -27.24 21.44
N LEU A 178 5.64 -28.02 20.45
CA LEU A 178 5.17 -27.92 19.07
C LEU A 178 4.13 -28.98 18.77
N MET A 179 3.15 -28.62 17.92
CA MET A 179 2.05 -29.50 17.54
C MET A 179 2.19 -29.87 16.07
N VAL A 180 2.29 -31.16 15.75
CA VAL A 180 2.39 -31.66 14.37
C VAL A 180 1.14 -32.43 13.99
N GLN A 181 0.82 -32.44 12.69
CA GLN A 181 -0.33 -33.18 12.22
C GLN A 181 -0.05 -34.69 12.35
N ARG A 182 -1.09 -35.43 12.75
CA ARG A 182 -1.09 -36.90 12.79
C ARG A 182 -0.98 -37.48 11.38
N GLU A 183 -0.20 -38.54 11.23
CA GLU A 183 -0.04 -39.21 9.93
C GLU A 183 -1.23 -40.16 9.63
N PRO A 184 -1.58 -40.37 8.35
CA PRO A 184 -2.59 -41.37 7.98
C PRO A 184 -2.25 -42.77 8.52
N GLY A 185 -3.17 -43.37 9.29
CA GLY A 185 -3.02 -44.71 9.86
C GLY A 185 -2.33 -44.79 11.22
N GLU A 186 -1.88 -43.66 11.77
CA GLU A 186 -1.39 -43.60 13.15
C GLU A 186 -2.56 -43.84 14.12
N GLU A 187 -2.45 -44.72 15.13
CA GLU A 187 -3.51 -45.03 16.12
C GLU A 187 -2.88 -45.29 17.51
N GLY A 188 -3.68 -45.17 18.58
CA GLY A 188 -3.26 -45.53 19.95
C GLY A 188 -2.33 -44.54 20.69
N GLY A 189 -2.08 -43.35 20.13
CA GLY A 189 -1.28 -42.28 20.74
C GLY A 189 -2.07 -41.24 21.55
N GLU A 190 -1.37 -40.24 22.07
CA GLU A 190 -1.96 -39.03 22.68
C GLU A 190 -2.23 -38.00 21.57
N TYR A 191 -3.52 -37.69 21.37
CA TYR A 191 -3.97 -36.81 20.29
C TYR A 191 -4.77 -35.63 20.81
N PHE A 192 -4.81 -34.57 20.01
CA PHE A 192 -5.37 -33.28 20.38
C PHE A 192 -6.17 -32.65 19.25
N ARG A 193 -7.20 -31.91 19.62
CA ARG A 193 -7.76 -30.83 18.79
C ARG A 193 -7.10 -29.53 19.21
N VAL A 194 -6.74 -28.68 18.25
CA VAL A 194 -6.16 -27.36 18.53
C VAL A 194 -7.16 -26.29 18.10
N TYR A 195 -7.51 -25.41 19.03
CA TYR A 195 -8.44 -24.31 18.82
C TYR A 195 -7.80 -22.99 19.25
N PRO A 196 -8.23 -21.84 18.70
CA PRO A 196 -7.97 -20.56 19.33
C PRO A 196 -8.43 -20.56 20.79
N GLU A 197 -7.73 -19.83 21.63
CA GLU A 197 -8.14 -19.64 23.01
C GLU A 197 -9.46 -18.86 23.14
N GLY A 198 -10.38 -19.36 23.97
CA GLY A 198 -11.68 -18.71 24.16
C GLY A 198 -12.78 -19.61 24.68
N LEU A 199 -13.96 -19.02 24.92
CA LEU A 199 -15.17 -19.70 25.40
C LEU A 199 -16.14 -19.99 24.25
N ILE A 200 -17.07 -20.94 24.43
CA ILE A 200 -17.98 -21.39 23.36
C ILE A 200 -19.42 -20.98 23.67
N ARG A 201 -20.05 -20.18 22.81
CA ARG A 201 -21.49 -19.88 22.91
C ARG A 201 -22.31 -21.02 22.30
N ASN A 202 -23.37 -21.44 22.99
CA ASN A 202 -24.28 -22.52 22.56
C ASN A 202 -23.58 -23.87 22.31
N PHE A 203 -22.60 -24.21 23.14
CA PHE A 203 -21.89 -25.49 23.04
C PHE A 203 -22.85 -26.67 23.25
N ASP A 204 -22.86 -27.60 22.31
CA ASP A 204 -23.72 -28.80 22.34
C ASP A 204 -23.08 -29.98 23.08
N GLY A 205 -21.90 -29.78 23.68
CA GLY A 205 -21.13 -30.81 24.37
C GLY A 205 -20.14 -31.56 23.48
N VAL A 206 -20.13 -31.33 22.17
CA VAL A 206 -19.33 -32.10 21.21
C VAL A 206 -18.65 -31.20 20.18
N HIS A 207 -19.39 -30.32 19.52
CA HIS A 207 -18.93 -29.55 18.37
C HIS A 207 -18.48 -28.15 18.77
N VAL A 208 -17.21 -27.86 18.53
CA VAL A 208 -16.67 -26.49 18.61
C VAL A 208 -16.87 -25.80 17.27
N LYS A 209 -18.00 -25.10 17.11
CA LYS A 209 -18.24 -24.25 15.93
C LYS A 209 -17.31 -23.04 15.97
N ILE A 210 -16.60 -22.75 14.88
CA ILE A 210 -15.81 -21.53 14.73
C ILE A 210 -16.44 -20.70 13.63
N GLU A 211 -17.05 -19.58 13.99
CA GLU A 211 -17.64 -18.67 13.01
C GLU A 211 -16.57 -17.82 12.33
N GLN A 212 -16.82 -17.51 11.07
CA GLN A 212 -16.08 -16.44 10.43
C GLN A 212 -16.44 -15.13 11.14
N GLN A 213 -15.43 -14.33 11.44
CA GLN A 213 -15.65 -12.97 11.92
C GLN A 213 -16.40 -12.16 10.83
N GLN A 214 -17.08 -11.10 11.24
CA GLN A 214 -17.84 -10.20 10.37
C GLN A 214 -17.26 -8.78 10.40
N ASP A 215 -16.47 -8.44 11.40
CA ASP A 215 -15.88 -7.10 11.54
C ASP A 215 -15.00 -6.68 10.36
N GLY A 216 -15.09 -5.41 9.98
CA GLY A 216 -14.80 -4.88 8.64
C GLY A 216 -13.38 -5.11 8.13
N ASN A 217 -13.21 -6.08 7.23
CA ASN A 217 -12.02 -6.18 6.39
C ASN A 217 -12.09 -5.13 5.29
N MET A 218 -11.55 -3.95 5.59
CA MET A 218 -11.64 -2.80 4.68
C MET A 218 -11.00 -3.05 3.32
N ASN A 219 -10.04 -3.97 3.20
CA ASN A 219 -9.48 -4.37 1.90
C ASN A 219 -10.39 -5.32 1.10
N ARG A 220 -11.67 -5.44 1.49
CA ARG A 220 -12.79 -6.03 0.73
C ARG A 220 -13.93 -5.04 0.50
N ASN A 221 -13.75 -3.78 0.87
CA ASN A 221 -14.82 -2.77 0.87
C ASN A 221 -14.80 -1.85 -0.36
N PHE A 222 -13.84 -2.00 -1.29
CA PHE A 222 -13.75 -1.17 -2.51
C PHE A 222 -14.68 -1.67 -3.62
N PRO A 223 -15.14 -0.82 -4.55
CA PRO A 223 -16.21 -1.17 -5.49
C PRO A 223 -15.83 -2.16 -6.58
N ILE A 224 -14.53 -2.38 -6.82
CA ILE A 224 -14.06 -3.29 -7.86
C ILE A 224 -14.47 -4.74 -7.55
N ASN A 225 -15.31 -5.30 -8.42
CA ASN A 225 -15.84 -6.66 -8.30
C ASN A 225 -16.45 -7.00 -6.92
N TRP A 226 -16.85 -5.99 -6.13
CA TRP A 226 -17.25 -6.16 -4.73
C TRP A 226 -18.34 -7.23 -4.56
N SER A 227 -18.24 -7.98 -3.45
CA SER A 227 -19.17 -9.07 -3.14
C SER A 227 -19.47 -9.10 -1.65
N PRO A 228 -20.76 -9.14 -1.24
CA PRO A 228 -21.14 -9.25 0.18
C PRO A 228 -20.79 -10.62 0.79
N ARG A 229 -20.29 -11.56 -0.02
CA ARG A 229 -19.82 -12.87 0.44
C ARG A 229 -18.37 -12.83 0.92
N GLU A 230 -17.64 -11.77 0.60
CA GLU A 230 -16.30 -11.58 1.13
C GLU A 230 -16.39 -11.26 2.61
N TYR A 231 -15.55 -11.95 3.37
CA TYR A 231 -15.37 -11.72 4.79
C TYR A 231 -15.08 -10.24 5.06
N GLY A 232 -15.88 -9.62 5.96
CA GLY A 232 -15.70 -8.24 6.38
C GLY A 232 -15.87 -7.19 5.27
N SER A 233 -16.54 -7.53 4.16
CA SER A 233 -16.73 -6.62 3.01
C SER A 233 -17.73 -5.49 3.23
N GLY A 234 -18.43 -5.50 4.36
CA GLY A 234 -19.47 -4.54 4.71
C GLY A 234 -20.79 -4.78 3.98
N ASP A 235 -21.74 -3.86 4.15
CA ASP A 235 -23.10 -4.00 3.59
C ASP A 235 -23.18 -3.59 2.11
N TYR A 236 -22.25 -2.74 1.67
CA TYR A 236 -22.10 -2.21 0.30
C TYR A 236 -20.68 -1.65 0.12
N PRO A 237 -20.21 -1.40 -1.13
CA PRO A 237 -18.90 -0.79 -1.34
C PRO A 237 -18.78 0.58 -0.65
N PHE A 238 -17.65 0.85 -0.01
CA PHE A 238 -17.38 2.04 0.80
C PHE A 238 -18.35 2.22 1.99
N SER A 239 -18.91 1.13 2.51
CA SER A 239 -19.72 1.19 3.73
C SER A 239 -18.91 1.49 4.98
N GLU A 240 -17.60 1.18 4.99
CA GLU A 240 -16.72 1.55 6.10
C GLU A 240 -16.26 3.01 5.93
N PRO A 241 -16.37 3.86 6.97
CA PRO A 241 -16.09 5.30 6.87
C PRO A 241 -14.63 5.58 6.50
N GLU A 242 -13.71 4.74 6.96
CA GLU A 242 -12.28 4.85 6.63
C GLU A 242 -12.04 4.50 5.15
N ALA A 243 -12.63 3.40 4.65
CA ALA A 243 -12.52 3.03 3.23
C ALA A 243 -13.14 4.09 2.30
N MET A 244 -14.29 4.67 2.69
CA MET A 244 -14.89 5.81 1.99
C MET A 244 -13.96 7.03 1.97
N ALA A 245 -13.28 7.33 3.08
CA ALA A 245 -12.32 8.43 3.15
C ALA A 245 -11.12 8.23 2.21
N MET A 246 -10.58 7.00 2.13
CA MET A 246 -9.54 6.66 1.13
C MET A 246 -10.05 6.83 -0.30
N GLY A 247 -11.26 6.34 -0.58
CA GLY A 247 -11.89 6.47 -1.90
C GLY A 247 -12.00 7.92 -2.33
N ARG A 248 -12.48 8.80 -1.43
CA ARG A 248 -12.55 10.25 -1.67
C ARG A 248 -11.19 10.86 -1.88
N LEU A 249 -10.19 10.51 -1.07
CA LEU A 249 -8.83 10.99 -1.25
C LEU A 249 -8.31 10.71 -2.66
N VAL A 250 -8.47 9.47 -3.14
CA VAL A 250 -8.00 9.07 -4.48
C VAL A 250 -8.76 9.82 -5.58
N LEU A 251 -10.07 10.02 -5.43
CA LEU A 251 -10.90 10.69 -6.43
C LEU A 251 -10.68 12.21 -6.47
N ASP A 252 -10.47 12.84 -5.32
CA ASP A 252 -10.26 14.28 -5.17
C ASP A 252 -8.84 14.72 -5.57
N HIS A 253 -7.89 13.77 -5.66
CA HIS A 253 -6.50 14.00 -6.07
C HIS A 253 -6.20 13.28 -7.38
N PRO A 254 -6.78 13.75 -8.50
CA PRO A 254 -6.61 13.09 -9.78
C PRO A 254 -5.17 13.11 -10.29
N ASN A 255 -4.27 13.85 -9.66
CA ASN A 255 -2.84 13.87 -9.95
C ASN A 255 -2.06 12.64 -9.44
N ILE A 256 -2.67 11.77 -8.62
CA ILE A 256 -2.05 10.52 -8.17
C ILE A 256 -1.71 9.63 -9.38
N CYS A 257 -0.43 9.35 -9.58
CA CYS A 257 0.09 8.56 -10.69
C CYS A 257 0.74 7.24 -10.27
N GLY A 258 0.97 7.03 -8.97
CA GLY A 258 1.48 5.79 -8.42
C GLY A 258 1.01 5.58 -6.98
N MET A 259 0.93 4.33 -6.54
CA MET A 259 0.50 3.97 -5.19
C MET A 259 1.27 2.79 -4.60
N CYS A 260 1.43 2.77 -3.28
CA CYS A 260 1.81 1.57 -2.52
C CYS A 260 0.94 1.40 -1.27
N ALA A 261 0.33 0.22 -1.10
CA ALA A 261 -0.39 -0.18 0.11
C ALA A 261 0.46 -1.16 0.92
N TYR A 262 0.83 -0.79 2.15
CA TYR A 262 1.60 -1.68 3.03
C TYR A 262 0.69 -2.64 3.80
N HIS A 263 1.11 -3.91 3.80
CA HIS A 263 0.47 -5.02 4.52
C HIS A 263 1.51 -5.85 5.28
N THR A 264 1.04 -6.78 6.11
CA THR A 264 1.86 -7.91 6.61
C THR A 264 1.05 -9.20 6.58
N HIS A 265 1.59 -10.34 6.18
CA HIS A 265 3.00 -10.66 6.06
C HIS A 265 3.25 -11.54 4.86
N GLY A 266 4.51 -11.65 4.49
CA GLY A 266 4.97 -12.54 3.44
C GLY A 266 6.26 -12.10 2.79
N GLY A 267 6.84 -10.94 3.10
CA GLY A 267 8.08 -10.45 2.48
C GLY A 267 8.01 -10.48 0.96
N ILE A 268 6.91 -9.97 0.38
CA ILE A 268 6.60 -10.00 -1.05
C ILE A 268 6.01 -8.67 -1.53
N ILE A 269 6.19 -8.41 -2.82
CA ILE A 269 5.58 -7.28 -3.52
C ILE A 269 4.54 -7.83 -4.50
N LEU A 270 3.28 -7.45 -4.32
CA LEU A 270 2.13 -7.93 -5.09
C LEU A 270 1.76 -6.92 -6.17
N ARG A 271 1.74 -7.37 -7.44
CA ARG A 271 1.12 -6.63 -8.55
C ARG A 271 -0.33 -7.09 -8.79
N PRO A 272 -1.24 -6.22 -9.28
CA PRO A 272 -2.57 -6.62 -9.74
C PRO A 272 -2.52 -7.74 -10.80
N SER A 273 -3.59 -8.50 -11.01
CA SER A 273 -4.95 -8.42 -10.43
C SER A 273 -5.18 -9.52 -9.36
N MET A 274 -6.24 -9.41 -8.55
CA MET A 274 -6.75 -10.49 -7.69
C MET A 274 -7.58 -11.53 -8.45
N LEU A 275 -8.06 -11.23 -9.66
CA LEU A 275 -9.00 -12.10 -10.41
C LEU A 275 -8.54 -12.46 -11.83
N LYS A 276 -7.50 -11.82 -12.34
CA LYS A 276 -7.02 -12.00 -13.73
C LYS A 276 -5.59 -12.48 -13.77
N TYR A 277 -5.28 -13.37 -14.71
CA TYR A 277 -3.91 -13.80 -14.98
C TYR A 277 -3.09 -12.66 -15.57
N ASP A 278 -1.77 -12.71 -15.39
CA ASP A 278 -0.86 -11.73 -16.01
C ASP A 278 -0.98 -11.73 -17.55
N ALA A 279 -1.35 -12.87 -18.15
CA ALA A 279 -1.58 -12.99 -19.59
C ALA A 279 -2.79 -12.18 -20.09
N GLU A 280 -3.71 -11.80 -19.20
CA GLU A 280 -4.87 -10.95 -19.51
C GLU A 280 -4.56 -9.47 -19.32
N MET A 281 -3.45 -9.14 -18.65
CA MET A 281 -2.95 -7.77 -18.55
C MET A 281 -2.34 -7.34 -19.88
N SER A 282 -2.46 -6.05 -20.21
CA SER A 282 -1.73 -5.48 -21.35
C SER A 282 -0.23 -5.81 -21.23
N PRO A 283 0.44 -6.25 -22.31
CA PRO A 283 1.87 -6.52 -22.27
C PRO A 283 2.71 -5.30 -21.84
N ARG A 284 2.23 -4.08 -22.11
CA ARG A 284 2.91 -2.84 -21.72
C ARG A 284 2.79 -2.59 -20.23
N ASP A 285 1.59 -2.75 -19.66
CA ASP A 285 1.34 -2.58 -18.24
C ASP A 285 2.08 -3.65 -17.42
N LEU A 286 2.06 -4.90 -17.88
CA LEU A 286 2.81 -5.99 -17.25
C LEU A 286 4.31 -5.73 -17.26
N ALA A 287 4.84 -5.16 -18.34
CA ALA A 287 6.24 -4.77 -18.42
C ALA A 287 6.57 -3.66 -17.40
N LEU A 288 5.69 -2.67 -17.21
CA LEU A 288 5.85 -1.65 -16.18
C LEU A 288 5.91 -2.25 -14.77
N TYR A 289 5.00 -3.18 -14.46
CA TYR A 289 5.00 -3.87 -13.16
C TYR A 289 6.28 -4.68 -12.93
N LYS A 290 6.78 -5.37 -13.96
CA LYS A 290 8.03 -6.13 -13.87
C LYS A 290 9.26 -5.22 -13.73
N ASP A 291 9.30 -4.13 -14.48
CA ASP A 291 10.44 -3.20 -14.47
C ASP A 291 10.53 -2.43 -13.12
N ILE A 292 9.41 -1.87 -12.65
CA ILE A 292 9.35 -1.15 -11.36
C ILE A 292 9.45 -2.13 -10.20
N GLY A 293 8.72 -3.24 -10.24
CA GLY A 293 8.78 -4.28 -9.21
C GLY A 293 10.19 -4.85 -9.05
N GLY A 294 10.91 -5.07 -10.16
CA GLY A 294 12.29 -5.52 -10.12
C GLY A 294 13.23 -4.58 -9.36
N VAL A 295 12.94 -3.26 -9.32
CA VAL A 295 13.64 -2.32 -8.43
C VAL A 295 13.34 -2.63 -6.97
N GLY A 296 12.07 -2.86 -6.64
CA GLY A 296 11.63 -3.27 -5.32
C GLY A 296 12.33 -4.53 -4.83
N THR A 297 12.44 -5.56 -5.68
CA THR A 297 13.18 -6.80 -5.34
C THR A 297 14.64 -6.55 -5.03
N ARG A 298 15.33 -5.67 -5.78
CA ARG A 298 16.74 -5.36 -5.50
C ARG A 298 16.94 -4.60 -4.19
N LEU A 299 15.99 -3.75 -3.80
CA LEU A 299 16.09 -2.93 -2.59
C LEU A 299 15.65 -3.67 -1.32
N THR A 300 14.61 -4.50 -1.42
CA THR A 300 13.99 -5.15 -0.26
C THR A 300 14.37 -6.61 -0.12
N GLY A 301 14.88 -7.22 -1.20
CA GLY A 301 15.02 -8.67 -1.32
C GLY A 301 13.70 -9.42 -1.49
N TYR A 302 12.56 -8.72 -1.60
CA TYR A 302 11.23 -9.32 -1.74
C TYR A 302 10.92 -9.64 -3.21
N PRO A 303 10.46 -10.86 -3.54
CA PRO A 303 10.06 -11.16 -4.91
C PRO A 303 8.80 -10.38 -5.30
N VAL A 304 8.71 -9.99 -6.57
CA VAL A 304 7.50 -9.37 -7.13
C VAL A 304 6.69 -10.41 -7.88
N ILE A 305 5.48 -10.66 -7.40
CA ILE A 305 4.64 -11.77 -7.87
C ILE A 305 3.24 -11.29 -8.26
N SER A 306 2.59 -12.05 -9.13
CA SER A 306 1.19 -11.83 -9.51
C SER A 306 0.28 -12.19 -8.35
N THR A 307 -0.69 -11.32 -8.05
CA THR A 307 -1.62 -11.62 -6.97
C THR A 307 -2.53 -12.78 -7.34
N TYR A 308 -3.02 -12.86 -8.56
CA TYR A 308 -3.84 -13.98 -8.97
C TYR A 308 -3.03 -15.22 -9.32
N GLU A 309 -1.98 -15.13 -10.13
CA GLU A 309 -1.28 -16.32 -10.64
C GLU A 309 -0.40 -17.00 -9.59
N ASP A 310 0.32 -16.23 -8.77
CA ASP A 310 1.29 -16.78 -7.82
C ASP A 310 0.76 -16.81 -6.37
N PHE A 311 0.02 -15.78 -5.96
CA PHE A 311 -0.41 -15.62 -4.57
C PHE A 311 -1.74 -16.31 -4.26
N THR A 312 -2.76 -16.20 -5.12
CA THR A 312 -4.09 -16.82 -4.91
C THR A 312 -4.03 -18.34 -5.09
N PRO A 313 -4.23 -19.16 -4.06
CA PRO A 313 -3.99 -20.60 -4.23
C PRO A 313 -5.11 -21.35 -4.94
N ASP A 314 -6.36 -21.02 -4.61
CA ASP A 314 -7.55 -21.54 -5.28
C ASP A 314 -8.11 -20.45 -6.19
N LYS A 315 -7.85 -20.57 -7.50
CA LYS A 315 -8.28 -19.59 -8.50
C LYS A 315 -9.80 -19.46 -8.58
N THR A 316 -10.56 -20.47 -8.14
CA THR A 316 -12.03 -20.41 -8.08
C THR A 316 -12.56 -19.54 -6.93
N LYS A 317 -11.68 -19.17 -6.00
CA LYS A 317 -11.96 -18.34 -4.82
C LYS A 317 -11.10 -17.08 -4.83
N GLY A 318 -11.03 -16.42 -6.00
CA GLY A 318 -10.44 -15.09 -6.12
C GLY A 318 -11.08 -14.10 -5.14
N ARG A 319 -10.30 -13.12 -4.67
CA ARG A 319 -10.73 -12.12 -3.69
C ARG A 319 -11.25 -10.87 -4.37
N HIS A 320 -12.27 -10.25 -3.77
CA HIS A 320 -12.98 -9.12 -4.35
C HIS A 320 -12.86 -7.84 -3.51
N GLY A 321 -13.05 -6.67 -4.13
CA GLY A 321 -13.17 -5.40 -3.41
C GLY A 321 -11.88 -4.89 -2.76
N SER A 322 -10.72 -5.13 -3.35
CA SER A 322 -9.43 -4.60 -2.85
C SER A 322 -9.12 -3.19 -3.37
N LEU A 323 -8.41 -2.39 -2.57
CA LEU A 323 -7.99 -1.03 -2.97
C LEU A 323 -7.10 -1.06 -4.22
N LYS A 324 -6.08 -1.94 -4.19
CA LYS A 324 -5.08 -2.07 -5.24
C LYS A 324 -5.72 -2.38 -6.60
N ASP A 325 -6.64 -3.34 -6.63
CA ASP A 325 -7.34 -3.66 -7.86
C ASP A 325 -8.25 -2.52 -8.31
N TRP A 326 -8.87 -1.78 -7.39
CA TRP A 326 -9.75 -0.68 -7.77
C TRP A 326 -8.95 0.45 -8.43
N VAL A 327 -7.83 0.86 -7.82
CA VAL A 327 -7.02 1.94 -8.38
C VAL A 327 -6.34 1.56 -9.70
N TYR A 328 -5.98 0.29 -9.91
CA TYR A 328 -5.43 -0.13 -11.20
C TYR A 328 -6.53 -0.40 -12.22
N GLU A 329 -7.50 -1.26 -11.93
CA GLU A 329 -8.48 -1.73 -12.91
C GLU A 329 -9.53 -0.70 -13.29
N GLU A 330 -9.85 0.27 -12.42
CA GLU A 330 -10.78 1.36 -12.77
C GLU A 330 -10.04 2.63 -13.17
N LEU A 331 -8.99 3.01 -12.43
CA LEU A 331 -8.31 4.30 -12.60
C LEU A 331 -6.99 4.22 -13.38
N GLY A 332 -6.49 3.01 -13.65
CA GLY A 332 -5.25 2.77 -14.38
C GLY A 332 -3.98 3.26 -13.68
N ILE A 333 -4.02 3.45 -12.35
CA ILE A 333 -2.88 3.88 -11.54
C ILE A 333 -1.95 2.69 -11.31
N ILE A 334 -0.65 2.87 -11.57
CA ILE A 334 0.36 1.83 -11.31
C ILE A 334 0.55 1.68 -9.81
N CYS A 335 0.26 0.50 -9.26
CA CYS A 335 0.23 0.31 -7.81
C CYS A 335 0.77 -1.05 -7.35
N PHE A 336 1.31 -1.08 -6.14
CA PHE A 336 1.75 -2.32 -5.50
C PHE A 336 1.12 -2.45 -4.12
N SER A 337 0.92 -3.69 -3.69
CA SER A 337 0.78 -3.99 -2.27
C SER A 337 2.06 -4.65 -1.80
N THR A 338 2.63 -4.22 -0.67
CA THR A 338 3.83 -4.86 -0.12
C THR A 338 3.47 -5.55 1.17
N GLU A 339 3.53 -6.88 1.17
CA GLU A 339 3.46 -7.70 2.38
C GLU A 339 4.84 -7.67 3.03
N LEU A 340 5.01 -6.78 4.00
CA LEU A 340 6.24 -6.64 4.77
C LEU A 340 6.45 -7.89 5.62
N TRP A 341 7.71 -8.15 6.01
CA TRP A 341 8.08 -9.19 6.97
C TRP A 341 7.77 -10.64 6.55
N ASP A 342 8.71 -11.56 6.76
CA ASP A 342 8.50 -12.98 6.50
C ASP A 342 9.24 -13.79 7.55
N MET A 343 8.48 -14.26 8.54
CA MET A 343 9.03 -15.04 9.64
C MET A 343 9.71 -16.32 9.14
N GLU A 344 9.02 -17.10 8.30
CA GLU A 344 9.55 -18.38 7.80
C GLU A 344 10.84 -18.20 7.02
N ARG A 345 10.90 -17.20 6.12
CA ARG A 345 12.14 -16.88 5.41
C ARG A 345 13.26 -16.47 6.37
N THR A 346 12.94 -15.70 7.41
CA THR A 346 13.91 -15.23 8.39
C THR A 346 14.46 -16.37 9.26
N ALA A 347 13.64 -17.40 9.53
CA ALA A 347 14.05 -18.65 10.16
C ALA A 347 14.79 -19.64 9.22
N GLY A 348 15.04 -19.28 7.96
CA GLY A 348 15.70 -20.19 7.00
C GLY A 348 14.81 -21.36 6.56
N VAL A 349 13.50 -21.14 6.48
CA VAL A 349 12.55 -22.06 5.85
C VAL A 349 12.49 -21.76 4.36
N ASP A 350 12.60 -22.80 3.54
CA ASP A 350 12.50 -22.69 2.09
C ASP A 350 11.06 -22.35 1.67
N LYS A 351 10.93 -21.31 0.84
CA LYS A 351 9.62 -20.81 0.44
C LYS A 351 9.02 -21.65 -0.70
N LYS A 352 8.06 -22.50 -0.36
CA LYS A 352 7.33 -23.36 -1.33
C LYS A 352 6.07 -22.71 -1.90
N GLY A 353 5.58 -21.64 -1.29
CA GLY A 353 4.40 -20.88 -1.68
C GLY A 353 4.23 -19.64 -0.79
N TYR A 354 3.34 -18.73 -1.19
CA TYR A 354 3.17 -17.43 -0.49
C TYR A 354 1.99 -17.39 0.47
N MET A 355 1.02 -18.29 0.30
CA MET A 355 -0.06 -18.52 1.25
C MET A 355 0.18 -19.86 1.95
N ASN A 356 0.07 -19.88 3.26
CA ASN A 356 0.09 -21.13 3.99
C ASN A 356 -1.28 -21.82 3.91
N LEU A 357 -1.36 -22.94 3.19
CA LEU A 357 -2.59 -23.70 2.98
C LEU A 357 -2.72 -24.97 3.82
N GLY A 358 -1.68 -25.29 4.61
CA GLY A 358 -1.63 -26.56 5.32
C GLY A 358 -0.75 -26.51 6.56
N PRO A 359 -0.80 -27.57 7.37
CA PRO A 359 0.06 -27.67 8.53
C PRO A 359 1.53 -27.71 8.11
N ARG A 360 2.39 -27.13 8.96
CA ARG A 360 3.83 -27.17 8.77
C ARG A 360 4.40 -28.46 9.35
N ASP A 361 5.37 -29.04 8.65
CA ASP A 361 6.12 -30.18 9.16
C ASP A 361 6.94 -29.83 10.41
N ALA A 362 7.39 -30.86 11.13
CA ALA A 362 8.10 -30.71 12.40
C ALA A 362 9.38 -29.86 12.27
N ASP A 363 10.13 -30.02 11.17
CA ASP A 363 11.37 -29.29 10.93
C ASP A 363 11.13 -27.80 10.69
N THR A 364 10.09 -27.48 9.92
CA THR A 364 9.67 -26.09 9.67
C THR A 364 9.22 -25.43 10.95
N GLN A 365 8.37 -26.11 11.74
CA GLN A 365 7.92 -25.58 13.03
C GLN A 365 9.08 -25.37 13.99
N GLN A 366 10.02 -26.30 14.06
CA GLN A 366 11.19 -26.16 14.93
C GLN A 366 12.05 -24.97 14.53
N LYS A 367 12.37 -24.79 13.24
CA LYS A 367 13.15 -23.65 12.77
C LYS A 367 12.53 -22.30 13.15
N VAL A 368 11.21 -22.17 12.93
CA VAL A 368 10.47 -20.96 13.30
C VAL A 368 10.50 -20.76 14.81
N PHE A 369 10.24 -21.82 15.56
CA PHE A 369 10.20 -21.78 17.02
C PHE A 369 11.54 -21.39 17.65
N ASP A 370 12.63 -22.04 17.24
CA ASP A 370 13.99 -21.75 17.69
C ASP A 370 14.32 -20.28 17.42
N TRP A 371 14.01 -19.80 16.21
CA TRP A 371 14.24 -18.40 15.86
C TRP A 371 13.43 -17.44 16.73
N VAL A 372 12.15 -17.74 16.98
CA VAL A 372 11.26 -16.91 17.80
C VAL A 372 11.76 -16.84 19.24
N LEU A 373 12.16 -17.95 19.84
CA LEU A 373 12.74 -17.95 21.18
C LEU A 373 14.02 -17.10 21.25
N ASP A 374 14.91 -17.25 20.27
CA ASP A 374 16.19 -16.53 20.25
C ASP A 374 16.04 -15.03 19.99
N ASN A 375 14.99 -14.61 19.28
CA ASN A 375 14.88 -13.24 18.77
C ASN A 375 13.72 -12.41 19.31
N VAL A 376 12.64 -13.05 19.75
CA VAL A 376 11.43 -12.43 20.30
C VAL A 376 11.28 -12.77 21.79
N GLY A 377 11.71 -13.97 22.19
CA GLY A 377 11.64 -14.43 23.58
C GLY A 377 10.20 -14.59 24.05
N ASP A 378 9.93 -14.19 25.30
CA ASP A 378 8.63 -14.36 25.95
C ASP A 378 7.48 -13.71 25.16
N LYS A 379 7.72 -12.61 24.42
CA LYS A 379 6.64 -12.01 23.62
C LYS A 379 6.21 -12.85 22.42
N GLY A 380 7.01 -13.85 22.01
CA GLY A 380 6.80 -14.63 20.80
C GLY A 380 6.16 -15.99 21.02
N PHE A 381 6.21 -16.55 22.24
CA PHE A 381 5.68 -17.87 22.54
C PHE A 381 5.23 -17.98 24.00
N ARG A 382 4.07 -18.58 24.24
CA ARG A 382 3.56 -18.91 25.59
C ARG A 382 3.72 -20.40 25.83
N ASP A 383 4.33 -20.75 26.97
CA ASP A 383 4.41 -22.16 27.37
C ASP A 383 3.02 -22.74 27.59
N TRP A 384 2.88 -24.05 27.40
CA TRP A 384 1.61 -24.73 27.57
C TRP A 384 1.29 -24.91 29.05
N GLU A 385 0.22 -24.30 29.51
CA GLU A 385 -0.25 -24.36 30.89
C GLU A 385 -1.59 -25.08 31.00
N ALA A 386 -1.74 -25.92 32.02
CA ALA A 386 -2.98 -26.64 32.25
C ALA A 386 -4.10 -25.69 32.68
N PHE A 387 -5.27 -25.83 32.05
CA PHE A 387 -6.46 -25.03 32.33
C PHE A 387 -7.70 -25.94 32.37
N ASP A 388 -8.55 -25.75 33.37
CA ASP A 388 -9.83 -26.46 33.45
C ASP A 388 -10.91 -25.66 32.72
N HIS A 389 -11.09 -25.94 31.43
CA HIS A 389 -12.01 -25.20 30.59
C HIS A 389 -13.46 -25.56 30.96
N PRO A 390 -14.33 -24.57 31.27
CA PRO A 390 -15.66 -24.83 31.82
C PRO A 390 -16.57 -25.68 30.91
N GLN A 391 -16.20 -25.79 29.63
CA GLN A 391 -17.00 -26.50 28.61
C GLN A 391 -16.25 -27.67 27.97
N LEU A 392 -14.92 -27.63 27.95
CA LEU A 392 -14.10 -28.64 27.26
C LEU A 392 -13.41 -29.57 28.25
N GLY A 393 -13.49 -29.29 29.55
CA GLY A 393 -12.75 -29.98 30.60
C GLY A 393 -11.27 -29.61 30.58
N PRO A 394 -10.37 -30.52 30.99
CA PRO A 394 -8.94 -30.26 31.04
C PRO A 394 -8.35 -29.99 29.64
N VAL A 395 -7.75 -28.81 29.47
CA VAL A 395 -7.01 -28.40 28.26
C VAL A 395 -5.64 -27.86 28.65
N GLU A 396 -4.77 -27.64 27.67
CA GLU A 396 -3.58 -26.80 27.86
C GLU A 396 -3.70 -25.55 26.98
N VAL A 397 -3.38 -24.38 27.53
CA VAL A 397 -3.38 -23.08 26.85
C VAL A 397 -1.93 -22.66 26.59
N GLY A 398 -1.60 -22.26 25.37
CA GLY A 398 -0.24 -21.89 25.00
C GLY A 398 0.00 -21.80 23.50
N GLY A 399 1.27 -21.72 23.13
CA GLY A 399 1.74 -21.76 21.75
C GLY A 399 2.28 -20.43 21.22
N MET A 400 2.38 -20.35 19.89
CA MET A 400 2.96 -19.20 19.19
C MET A 400 2.10 -17.95 19.33
N VAL A 401 2.72 -16.83 19.74
CA VAL A 401 2.05 -15.52 19.79
C VAL A 401 2.09 -14.90 18.40
N TYR A 402 1.04 -15.10 17.62
CA TYR A 402 1.04 -14.84 16.17
C TYR A 402 1.28 -13.36 15.81
N ILE A 403 0.76 -12.43 16.62
CA ILE A 403 0.87 -10.99 16.37
C ILE A 403 2.32 -10.46 16.47
N TRP A 404 3.14 -11.02 17.36
CA TRP A 404 4.54 -10.62 17.58
C TRP A 404 5.57 -11.55 16.93
N SER A 405 5.09 -12.57 16.20
CA SER A 405 5.93 -13.50 15.44
C SER A 405 5.67 -13.38 13.94
N TYR A 406 4.52 -13.85 13.47
CA TYR A 406 4.19 -13.90 12.05
C TYR A 406 3.76 -12.56 11.49
N ARG A 407 2.99 -11.75 12.24
CA ARG A 407 2.48 -10.47 11.74
C ARG A 407 3.51 -9.37 11.76
N ASN A 408 4.18 -9.19 12.89
CA ASN A 408 5.06 -8.07 13.08
C ASN A 408 6.49 -8.54 13.40
N PRO A 409 7.52 -8.00 12.74
CA PRO A 409 8.90 -8.24 13.11
C PRO A 409 9.19 -7.72 14.52
N PRO A 410 10.18 -8.29 15.22
CA PRO A 410 10.71 -7.65 16.43
C PRO A 410 11.34 -6.30 16.10
N GLY A 411 11.24 -5.35 17.03
CA GLY A 411 11.67 -3.96 16.85
C GLY A 411 13.07 -3.77 16.28
N LYS A 412 14.04 -4.61 16.70
CA LYS A 412 15.43 -4.56 16.20
C LYS A 412 15.59 -4.77 14.69
N LEU A 413 14.58 -5.30 14.00
CA LEU A 413 14.57 -5.50 12.54
C LEU A 413 13.69 -4.48 11.82
N LEU A 414 12.92 -3.67 12.56
CA LEU A 414 11.87 -2.83 12.00
C LEU A 414 12.46 -1.69 11.16
N GLU A 415 13.47 -0.99 11.65
CA GLU A 415 14.08 0.15 10.95
C GLU A 415 14.61 -0.23 9.55
N GLU A 416 15.32 -1.34 9.40
CA GLU A 416 15.84 -1.80 8.10
C GLU A 416 14.69 -2.13 7.13
N ILE A 417 13.64 -2.80 7.61
CA ILE A 417 12.44 -3.10 6.83
C ILE A 417 11.78 -1.79 6.39
N CYS A 418 11.60 -0.84 7.29
CA CYS A 418 11.01 0.46 7.00
C CYS A 418 11.84 1.23 5.95
N HIS A 419 13.15 1.25 6.11
CA HIS A 419 14.09 1.95 5.22
C HIS A 419 14.02 1.39 3.80
N ASN A 420 14.23 0.08 3.63
CA ASN A 420 14.29 -0.55 2.31
C ASN A 420 12.98 -0.40 1.53
N ASN A 421 11.85 -0.50 2.22
CA ASN A 421 10.53 -0.31 1.61
C ASN A 421 10.22 1.16 1.31
N THR A 422 10.71 2.09 2.11
CA THR A 422 10.65 3.53 1.80
C THR A 422 11.44 3.84 0.53
N LEU A 423 12.66 3.32 0.40
CA LEU A 423 13.47 3.50 -0.81
C LEU A 423 12.78 2.95 -2.05
N PHE A 424 12.11 1.80 -1.97
CA PHE A 424 11.32 1.28 -3.08
C PHE A 424 10.21 2.25 -3.49
N ASN A 425 9.45 2.78 -2.54
CA ASN A 425 8.38 3.74 -2.83
C ASN A 425 8.90 5.04 -3.44
N LEU A 426 10.06 5.55 -2.99
CA LEU A 426 10.71 6.71 -3.61
C LEU A 426 11.14 6.44 -5.05
N ARG A 427 11.66 5.24 -5.35
CA ARG A 427 11.99 4.83 -6.73
C ARG A 427 10.75 4.66 -7.61
N HIS A 428 9.66 4.14 -7.06
CA HIS A 428 8.39 4.06 -7.76
C HIS A 428 7.84 5.46 -8.04
N ALA A 429 7.85 6.36 -7.07
CA ALA A 429 7.47 7.76 -7.25
C ALA A 429 8.34 8.46 -8.31
N ALA A 430 9.65 8.21 -8.32
CA ALA A 430 10.56 8.73 -9.34
C ALA A 430 10.23 8.30 -10.77
N ALA A 431 9.43 7.24 -10.96
CA ALA A 431 9.00 6.77 -12.27
C ALA A 431 7.86 7.63 -12.88
N ALA A 432 7.22 8.51 -12.10
CA ALA A 432 6.10 9.33 -12.55
C ALA A 432 6.34 10.05 -13.89
N PRO A 433 5.28 10.28 -14.69
CA PRO A 433 5.35 11.19 -15.83
C PRO A 433 5.77 12.60 -15.37
N GLN A 434 6.46 13.35 -16.22
CA GLN A 434 6.91 14.71 -15.94
C GLN A 434 6.85 15.55 -17.22
N VAL A 435 5.81 16.38 -17.36
CA VAL A 435 5.65 17.23 -18.53
C VAL A 435 6.47 18.51 -18.40
N LYS A 436 7.23 18.84 -19.44
CA LYS A 436 8.01 20.08 -19.54
C LYS A 436 7.86 20.71 -20.91
N ILE A 437 8.02 22.03 -20.97
CA ILE A 437 8.18 22.78 -22.21
C ILE A 437 9.67 22.88 -22.48
N ASP A 438 10.20 21.99 -23.32
CA ASP A 438 11.64 21.89 -23.61
C ASP A 438 12.13 23.04 -24.49
N LYS A 439 11.23 23.56 -25.31
CA LYS A 439 11.52 24.62 -26.26
C LYS A 439 10.35 25.60 -26.27
N PHE A 440 10.65 26.89 -26.15
CA PHE A 440 9.69 27.98 -26.29
C PHE A 440 10.36 29.13 -27.04
N GLU A 441 9.97 29.32 -28.30
CA GLU A 441 10.55 30.31 -29.20
C GLU A 441 9.49 31.31 -29.63
N VAL A 442 9.89 32.58 -29.66
CA VAL A 442 9.09 33.69 -30.15
C VAL A 442 9.88 34.36 -31.26
N GLU A 443 9.34 34.33 -32.48
CA GLU A 443 9.94 34.92 -33.67
C GLU A 443 9.09 36.11 -34.13
N ALA A 444 9.70 37.30 -34.17
CA ALA A 444 9.04 38.49 -34.69
C ALA A 444 8.92 38.42 -36.22
N LEU A 445 7.69 38.57 -36.72
CA LEU A 445 7.38 38.55 -38.16
C LEU A 445 7.14 39.96 -38.75
N GLY A 446 7.20 41.00 -37.90
CA GLY A 446 6.87 42.38 -38.26
C GLY A 446 5.38 42.72 -38.07
N ALA A 447 5.05 44.01 -38.13
CA ALA A 447 3.68 44.52 -37.90
C ALA A 447 3.03 44.04 -36.58
N ASP A 448 3.84 43.97 -35.53
CA ASP A 448 3.50 43.48 -34.19
C ASP A 448 3.06 42.01 -34.14
N LEU A 449 3.36 41.23 -35.20
CA LEU A 449 3.06 39.80 -35.27
C LEU A 449 4.26 38.95 -34.83
N PHE A 450 3.97 37.89 -34.10
CA PHE A 450 4.92 36.96 -33.54
C PHE A 450 4.48 35.53 -33.80
N LYS A 451 5.37 34.71 -34.36
CA LYS A 451 5.22 33.26 -34.36
C LYS A 451 5.70 32.74 -33.02
N VAL A 452 4.82 32.05 -32.30
CA VAL A 452 5.14 31.42 -31.02
C VAL A 452 5.15 29.91 -31.23
N SER A 453 6.28 29.26 -30.98
CA SER A 453 6.43 27.81 -31.13
C SER A 453 6.85 27.19 -29.80
N ALA A 454 6.26 26.04 -29.46
CA ALA A 454 6.62 25.29 -28.26
C ALA A 454 6.80 23.79 -28.56
N VAL A 455 7.66 23.13 -27.79
CA VAL A 455 7.76 21.66 -27.76
C VAL A 455 7.50 21.20 -26.35
N VAL A 456 6.47 20.37 -26.18
CA VAL A 456 6.12 19.78 -24.89
C VAL A 456 6.58 18.34 -24.87
N ALA A 457 7.32 17.95 -23.85
CA ALA A 457 7.91 16.62 -23.70
C ALA A 457 7.59 16.00 -22.33
N ASN A 458 7.48 14.68 -22.30
CA ASN A 458 7.45 13.89 -21.07
C ASN A 458 8.87 13.38 -20.75
N HIS A 459 9.41 13.81 -19.61
CA HIS A 459 10.71 13.39 -19.06
C HIS A 459 10.61 12.17 -18.13
N GLY A 460 9.38 11.77 -17.79
CA GLY A 460 9.11 10.67 -16.88
C GLY A 460 9.43 9.30 -17.44
N TYR A 461 9.50 8.30 -16.56
CA TYR A 461 9.62 6.90 -16.98
C TYR A 461 8.28 6.38 -17.49
N LEU A 462 7.21 6.66 -16.76
CA LEU A 462 5.83 6.33 -17.11
C LEU A 462 5.30 7.27 -18.21
N PRO A 463 4.40 6.78 -19.08
CA PRO A 463 3.69 7.62 -20.01
C PRO A 463 2.67 8.49 -19.28
N THR A 464 2.25 9.59 -19.91
CA THR A 464 1.31 10.55 -19.30
C THR A 464 -0.10 10.00 -19.07
N ASN A 465 -0.47 8.91 -19.76
CA ASN A 465 -1.68 8.13 -19.50
C ASN A 465 -1.51 6.99 -18.49
N LEU A 466 -0.31 6.79 -17.95
CA LEU A 466 0.09 5.70 -17.03
C LEU A 466 0.02 4.30 -17.63
N SER A 467 -1.17 3.83 -17.97
CA SER A 467 -1.46 2.43 -18.32
C SER A 467 -2.41 2.32 -19.51
N ASP A 468 -2.47 1.15 -20.13
CA ASP A 468 -3.49 0.85 -21.15
C ASP A 468 -4.89 0.80 -20.54
N VAL A 469 -5.02 0.27 -19.33
CA VAL A 469 -6.30 0.28 -18.59
C VAL A 469 -6.86 1.69 -18.43
N ALA A 470 -6.01 2.68 -18.11
CA ALA A 470 -6.45 4.07 -18.00
C ALA A 470 -7.05 4.61 -19.31
N VAL A 471 -6.52 4.18 -20.46
CA VAL A 471 -6.98 4.58 -21.78
C VAL A 471 -8.28 3.87 -22.13
N GLU A 472 -8.35 2.55 -21.90
CA GLU A 472 -9.53 1.72 -22.16
C GLU A 472 -10.76 2.22 -21.36
N ASN A 473 -10.55 2.55 -20.09
CA ASN A 473 -11.59 3.07 -19.21
C ASN A 473 -11.91 4.56 -19.42
N LYS A 474 -11.19 5.25 -20.32
CA LYS A 474 -11.36 6.69 -20.63
C LYS A 474 -11.13 7.61 -19.42
N VAL A 475 -10.33 7.17 -18.47
CA VAL A 475 -9.92 7.96 -17.29
C VAL A 475 -8.62 8.72 -17.54
N ALA A 476 -7.78 8.28 -18.49
CA ALA A 476 -6.62 9.03 -18.95
C ALA A 476 -7.02 10.36 -19.59
N LYS A 477 -6.38 11.45 -19.16
CA LYS A 477 -6.55 12.79 -19.74
C LYS A 477 -5.36 13.15 -20.62
N PRO A 478 -5.58 13.77 -21.80
CA PRO A 478 -4.50 14.19 -22.66
C PRO A 478 -3.66 15.29 -22.02
N VAL A 479 -2.43 15.43 -22.49
CA VAL A 479 -1.60 16.61 -22.24
C VAL A 479 -2.15 17.76 -23.08
N THR A 480 -2.31 18.92 -22.44
CA THR A 480 -2.73 20.15 -23.13
C THR A 480 -1.67 21.22 -22.98
N ILE A 481 -1.63 22.14 -23.92
CA ILE A 481 -0.83 23.36 -23.80
C ILE A 481 -1.67 24.57 -24.23
N SER A 482 -1.65 25.61 -23.41
CA SER A 482 -2.36 26.86 -23.68
C SER A 482 -1.43 28.07 -23.65
N LEU A 483 -1.84 29.14 -24.32
CA LEU A 483 -1.23 30.46 -24.15
C LEU A 483 -2.11 31.33 -23.25
N ASP A 484 -1.51 31.92 -22.24
CA ASP A 484 -2.02 33.10 -21.54
C ASP A 484 -1.36 34.35 -22.16
N LEU A 485 -2.17 35.36 -22.45
CA LEU A 485 -1.79 36.51 -23.26
C LEU A 485 -2.08 37.81 -22.52
N GLU A 486 -1.03 38.58 -22.26
CA GLU A 486 -1.11 39.90 -21.65
C GLU A 486 -0.75 40.95 -22.71
N ASN A 487 -1.62 41.96 -22.92
CA ASN A 487 -1.45 42.97 -23.98
C ASN A 487 -1.13 42.37 -25.37
N ALA A 488 -1.70 41.19 -25.65
CA ALA A 488 -1.54 40.49 -26.91
C ALA A 488 -2.85 39.78 -27.28
N LYS A 489 -3.03 39.47 -28.57
CA LYS A 489 -4.19 38.72 -29.07
C LYS A 489 -3.78 37.55 -29.96
N LEU A 490 -4.54 36.47 -29.86
CA LEU A 490 -4.37 35.29 -30.71
C LEU A 490 -4.90 35.55 -32.12
N ILE A 491 -4.18 35.10 -33.13
CA ILE A 491 -4.53 35.25 -34.55
C ILE A 491 -4.78 33.90 -35.22
N ILE A 492 -3.88 32.93 -35.03
CA ILE A 492 -3.97 31.59 -35.65
C ILE A 492 -3.76 30.50 -34.60
N ASN A 493 -4.48 29.39 -34.82
CA ASN A 493 -4.61 28.20 -33.98
C ASN A 493 -5.40 28.44 -32.68
N PRO A 494 -6.03 27.39 -32.12
CA PRO A 494 -6.75 27.51 -30.86
C PRO A 494 -5.82 27.91 -29.71
N GLN A 495 -6.33 28.70 -28.76
CA GLN A 495 -5.54 29.15 -27.61
C GLN A 495 -5.01 27.98 -26.77
N THR A 496 -5.82 26.91 -26.67
CA THR A 496 -5.44 25.64 -26.04
C THR A 496 -5.39 24.56 -27.10
N GLN A 497 -4.29 23.82 -27.17
CA GLN A 497 -4.10 22.70 -28.07
C GLN A 497 -4.00 21.38 -27.27
N ASP A 498 -4.67 20.35 -27.78
CA ASP A 498 -4.62 18.99 -27.25
C ASP A 498 -3.46 18.23 -27.91
N LEU A 499 -2.53 17.73 -27.09
CA LEU A 499 -1.36 16.99 -27.55
C LEU A 499 -1.56 15.47 -27.45
N GLY A 500 -2.73 14.99 -27.05
CA GLY A 500 -2.97 13.61 -26.69
C GLY A 500 -2.05 13.16 -25.56
N ASN A 501 -1.75 11.88 -25.52
CA ASN A 501 -0.79 11.33 -24.57
C ASN A 501 0.64 11.40 -25.14
N LEU A 502 1.60 11.65 -24.25
CA LEU A 502 3.03 11.57 -24.49
C LEU A 502 3.59 10.29 -23.87
N ALA A 503 4.43 9.59 -24.64
CA ALA A 503 5.10 8.37 -24.21
C ALA A 503 6.05 8.60 -23.03
N GLY A 504 6.29 7.55 -22.25
CA GLY A 504 7.34 7.53 -21.23
C GLY A 504 8.65 6.97 -21.76
N ARG A 505 9.73 7.12 -20.99
CA ARG A 505 11.02 6.47 -21.31
C ARG A 505 10.93 4.94 -21.35
N ASN A 506 9.89 4.34 -20.75
CA ASN A 506 9.63 2.90 -20.75
C ASN A 506 9.25 2.33 -22.15
N GLU A 507 8.66 3.14 -23.03
CA GLU A 507 8.07 2.64 -24.28
C GLU A 507 9.12 2.22 -25.32
N ARG A 508 10.19 3.03 -25.48
CA ARG A 508 11.23 2.74 -26.46
C ARG A 508 12.29 1.81 -25.88
N LYS A 509 12.09 0.51 -26.02
CA LYS A 509 13.06 -0.52 -25.58
C LYS A 509 14.18 -0.83 -26.57
N PHE A 510 13.99 -0.47 -27.85
CA PHE A 510 14.95 -0.76 -28.92
C PHE A 510 15.51 0.51 -29.54
N THR A 511 16.78 0.46 -29.96
CA THR A 511 17.44 1.56 -30.65
C THR A 511 16.81 1.83 -32.01
N TYR A 512 16.33 0.78 -32.69
CA TYR A 512 15.81 0.84 -34.06
C TYR A 512 14.86 -0.33 -34.35
N SER A 513 13.94 -0.17 -35.31
CA SER A 513 13.01 -1.20 -35.79
C SER A 513 12.90 -1.11 -37.32
N ASN A 514 13.10 -2.24 -38.01
CA ASN A 514 12.94 -2.35 -39.47
C ASN A 514 11.47 -2.18 -39.93
N TRP A 515 10.51 -2.23 -39.01
CA TRP A 515 9.07 -2.17 -39.29
C TRP A 515 8.46 -0.80 -38.91
N GLY A 516 9.28 0.25 -38.85
CA GLY A 516 8.88 1.57 -38.38
C GLY A 516 8.89 1.71 -36.86
N PRO A 517 8.66 2.94 -36.35
CA PRO A 517 8.62 3.20 -34.92
C PRO A 517 7.45 2.44 -34.28
N GLN A 518 7.79 1.57 -33.33
CA GLN A 518 6.82 0.78 -32.54
C GLN A 518 6.56 1.44 -31.17
N TRP A 519 6.76 2.75 -31.07
CA TRP A 519 6.63 3.53 -29.84
C TRP A 519 6.00 4.89 -30.13
N SER A 520 5.30 5.44 -29.16
CA SER A 520 4.68 6.77 -29.27
C SER A 520 5.72 7.88 -29.07
N PRO A 521 5.48 9.10 -29.59
CA PRO A 521 6.38 10.23 -29.37
C PRO A 521 6.38 10.66 -27.90
N THR A 522 7.56 10.93 -27.35
CA THR A 522 7.74 11.51 -26.00
C THR A 522 7.54 13.02 -26.00
N ALA A 523 7.58 13.67 -27.17
CA ALA A 523 7.43 15.11 -27.32
C ALA A 523 6.62 15.48 -28.56
N LYS A 524 5.88 16.59 -28.49
CA LYS A 524 5.08 17.11 -29.61
C LYS A 524 5.26 18.63 -29.77
N PRO A 525 5.40 19.13 -31.01
CA PRO A 525 5.47 20.56 -31.29
C PRO A 525 4.07 21.17 -31.42
N VAL A 526 3.96 22.46 -31.11
CA VAL A 526 2.80 23.31 -31.36
C VAL A 526 3.23 24.71 -31.76
N GLU A 527 2.38 25.39 -32.51
CA GLU A 527 2.63 26.76 -32.96
C GLU A 527 1.38 27.61 -32.87
N TRP A 528 1.56 28.92 -32.69
CA TRP A 528 0.53 29.95 -32.73
C TRP A 528 1.04 31.19 -33.47
N LEU A 529 0.10 32.00 -33.98
CA LEU A 529 0.38 33.36 -34.40
C LEU A 529 -0.28 34.32 -33.41
N VAL A 530 0.52 35.22 -32.83
CA VAL A 530 0.09 36.20 -31.82
C VAL A 530 0.39 37.60 -32.32
N LYS A 531 -0.48 38.57 -31.99
CA LYS A 531 -0.25 39.99 -32.26
C LYS A 531 -0.13 40.76 -30.94
N ALA A 532 0.95 41.50 -30.74
CA ALA A 532 1.05 42.45 -29.62
C ALA A 532 0.03 43.60 -29.81
N THR A 533 -0.64 44.00 -28.73
CA THR A 533 -1.66 45.06 -28.74
C THR A 533 -1.26 46.27 -27.89
N GLY A 534 -0.15 46.21 -27.16
CA GLY A 534 0.39 47.34 -26.40
C GLY A 534 1.78 47.05 -25.84
N PRO A 535 2.42 48.03 -25.19
CA PRO A 535 3.72 47.86 -24.52
C PRO A 535 3.66 46.79 -23.43
N GLY A 536 4.77 46.07 -23.22
CA GLY A 536 4.85 44.98 -22.24
C GLY A 536 3.96 43.81 -22.63
N ALA A 537 3.78 43.57 -23.93
CA ALA A 537 3.06 42.41 -24.43
C ALA A 537 3.82 41.14 -24.03
N LYS A 538 3.11 40.18 -23.44
CA LYS A 538 3.71 38.97 -22.88
C LYS A 538 2.87 37.77 -23.23
N VAL A 539 3.56 36.66 -23.52
CA VAL A 539 2.97 35.35 -23.75
C VAL A 539 3.49 34.39 -22.70
N THR A 540 2.59 33.63 -22.09
CA THR A 540 2.93 32.55 -21.17
C THR A 540 2.36 31.24 -21.69
N ALA A 541 3.21 30.29 -22.03
CA ALA A 541 2.79 28.94 -22.34
C ALA A 541 2.61 28.13 -21.06
N VAL A 542 1.48 27.43 -20.94
CA VAL A 542 1.13 26.56 -19.80
C VAL A 542 0.84 25.17 -20.33
N ALA A 543 1.76 24.22 -20.10
CA ALA A 543 1.55 22.82 -20.43
C ALA A 543 1.03 22.07 -19.19
N VAL A 544 -0.07 21.34 -19.34
CA VAL A 544 -0.75 20.64 -18.24
C VAL A 544 -0.91 19.16 -18.59
N SER A 545 -0.46 18.30 -17.68
CA SER A 545 -0.82 16.88 -17.63
C SER A 545 -1.37 16.57 -16.25
N GLN A 546 -2.56 15.96 -16.20
CA GLN A 546 -3.17 15.57 -14.93
C GLN A 546 -2.22 14.72 -14.09
N LYS A 547 -1.50 13.78 -14.70
CA LYS A 547 -0.55 12.88 -14.01
C LYS A 547 0.89 13.38 -14.05
N GLY A 548 1.27 14.12 -15.10
CA GLY A 548 2.63 14.58 -15.36
C GLY A 548 2.96 15.98 -14.83
N GLY A 549 1.99 16.65 -14.20
CA GLY A 549 2.13 17.98 -13.64
C GLY A 549 1.98 19.12 -14.65
N THR A 550 2.23 20.35 -14.17
CA THR A 550 2.13 21.59 -14.94
C THR A 550 3.48 22.26 -15.09
N HIS A 551 3.77 22.78 -16.29
CA HIS A 551 4.97 23.56 -16.57
C HIS A 551 4.62 24.87 -17.28
N ARG A 552 5.29 25.96 -16.88
CA ARG A 552 5.00 27.31 -17.38
C ARG A 552 6.27 27.97 -17.88
N VAL A 553 6.20 28.64 -19.03
CA VAL A 553 7.29 29.45 -19.58
C VAL A 553 6.71 30.75 -20.12
N SER A 554 7.28 31.89 -19.73
CA SER A 554 6.86 33.22 -20.19
C SER A 554 7.92 33.88 -21.06
N HIS A 555 7.48 34.71 -22.01
CA HIS A 555 8.34 35.53 -22.85
C HIS A 555 7.67 36.88 -23.14
N GLU A 556 8.44 37.96 -23.09
CA GLU A 556 7.98 39.29 -23.50
C GLU A 556 8.15 39.43 -25.01
N LEU A 557 7.13 39.94 -25.70
CA LEU A 557 7.09 40.05 -27.16
C LEU A 557 7.84 41.30 -27.65
N ALA A 558 7.87 42.38 -26.86
CA ALA A 558 8.66 43.59 -27.06
C ALA A 558 8.59 44.53 -25.85
#